data_AF-A0A2E8V6D8-F1
#
_entry.id   AF-A0A2E8V6D8-F1
#
_cell.length_a   1.000
_cell.length_b   1.000
_cell.length_c   1.000
_cell.angle_alpha   90.00
_cell.angle_beta   90.00
_cell.angle_gamma   90.00
#
_symmetry.space_group_name_H-M   'P 1'
#
loop_
_entity.id
_entity.type
_entity.pdbx_description
1 polymer ?
#
loop_
_entity_poly.entity_id
_entity_poly.type
_entity_poly.pdbx_seq_one_letter_code
_entity_poly.pdbx_strand_id
1 'polypeptide(L)'
;MDNTQIQKLIVDEFSEDVTLRPMSGFKMDFSANPGFRKIFFAASCVCETSALLSVEISDDKDDHEIIAAIPSLVERLERQERAFKMMDCETHSKMMKGFSRD
;
A
#
# COMPACT_ATOMS: atom_id res chain seq x y z
N MET A 1 -12.44 8.86 -12.46
CA MET A 1 -11.43 7.78 -12.64
C MET A 1 -11.70 6.60 -11.71
N ASP A 2 -11.58 5.36 -12.20
CA ASP A 2 -11.76 4.15 -11.38
C ASP A 2 -10.46 3.71 -10.65
N ASN A 3 -10.58 2.74 -9.73
CA ASN A 3 -9.44 2.29 -8.93
C ASN A 3 -8.36 1.58 -9.76
N THR A 4 -8.72 0.92 -10.87
CA THR A 4 -7.76 0.22 -11.73
C THR A 4 -6.90 1.22 -12.49
N GLN A 5 -7.50 2.31 -12.98
CA GLN A 5 -6.80 3.41 -13.62
C GLN A 5 -5.84 4.10 -12.64
N ILE A 6 -6.29 4.40 -11.42
CA ILE A 6 -5.46 5.05 -10.40
C ILE A 6 -4.31 4.13 -9.97
N GLN A 7 -4.59 2.83 -9.76
CA GLN A 7 -3.57 1.85 -9.43
C GLN A 7 -2.49 1.78 -10.51
N LYS A 8 -2.89 1.82 -11.79
CA LYS A 8 -1.94 1.86 -12.90
C LYS A 8 -1.06 3.11 -12.86
N LEU A 9 -1.64 4.29 -12.68
CA LEU A 9 -0.86 5.54 -12.59
C LEU A 9 0.15 5.51 -11.44
N ILE A 10 -0.22 4.97 -10.28
CA ILE A 10 0.70 4.80 -9.15
C ILE A 10 1.85 3.83 -9.51
N VAL A 11 1.54 2.70 -10.14
CA VAL A 11 2.55 1.70 -10.53
C VAL A 11 3.50 2.24 -11.59
N ASP A 12 2.99 3.00 -12.55
CA ASP A 12 3.77 3.60 -13.64
C ASP A 12 4.77 4.66 -13.12
N GLU A 13 4.57 5.20 -11.91
CA GLU A 13 5.47 6.17 -11.25
C GLU A 13 6.46 5.55 -10.26
N PHE A 14 6.39 4.24 -9.97
CA PHE A 14 7.35 3.61 -9.07
C PHE A 14 8.78 3.61 -9.62
N SER A 15 9.74 3.86 -8.73
CA SER A 15 11.17 3.69 -9.00
C SER A 15 11.50 2.22 -9.30
N GLU A 16 12.56 1.97 -10.09
CA GLU A 16 12.95 0.61 -10.50
C GLU A 16 13.32 -0.33 -9.33
N ASP A 17 13.69 0.21 -8.17
CA ASP A 17 14.06 -0.56 -6.97
C ASP A 17 12.85 -0.97 -6.11
N VAL A 18 11.67 -0.49 -6.45
CA VAL A 18 10.42 -0.77 -5.75
C VAL A 18 9.86 -2.09 -6.24
N THR A 19 9.46 -2.95 -5.30
CA THR A 19 8.91 -4.28 -5.59
C THR A 19 7.47 -4.44 -5.09
N LEU A 20 6.80 -3.31 -4.80
CA LEU A 20 5.40 -3.30 -4.40
C LEU A 20 4.53 -3.90 -5.51
N ARG A 21 3.73 -4.91 -5.13
CA ARG A 21 2.83 -5.58 -6.06
C ARG A 21 1.42 -5.02 -5.92
N PRO A 22 0.80 -4.50 -6.99
CA PRO A 22 -0.59 -4.10 -6.96
C PRO A 22 -1.48 -5.33 -6.71
N MET A 23 -2.41 -5.21 -5.77
CA MET A 23 -3.33 -6.29 -5.39
C MET A 23 -4.69 -6.06 -6.04
N SER A 24 -4.81 -6.40 -7.33
CA SER A 24 -6.06 -6.26 -8.08
C SER A 24 -7.15 -7.20 -7.55
N GLY A 25 -8.35 -6.67 -7.33
CA GLY A 25 -9.48 -7.44 -6.82
C GLY A 25 -9.40 -7.78 -5.32
N PHE A 26 -8.30 -7.43 -4.64
CA PHE A 26 -8.21 -7.57 -3.19
C PHE A 26 -9.14 -6.56 -2.52
N LYS A 27 -10.17 -7.08 -1.85
CA LYS A 27 -11.11 -6.30 -1.05
C LYS A 27 -10.99 -6.77 0.39
N MET A 28 -10.64 -5.86 1.27
CA MET A 28 -10.73 -6.08 2.70
C MET A 28 -11.93 -5.26 3.19
N ASP A 29 -12.96 -5.93 3.73
CA ASP A 29 -14.20 -5.30 4.23
C ASP A 29 -13.99 -4.44 5.51
N PHE A 30 -12.74 -4.15 5.87
CA PHE A 30 -12.35 -3.30 7.00
C PHE A 30 -12.11 -1.85 6.57
N SER A 31 -13.00 -1.30 5.76
CA SER A 31 -13.06 0.15 5.61
C SER A 31 -13.75 0.75 6.83
N ALA A 32 -12.98 1.04 7.88
CA ALA A 32 -13.48 1.81 9.02
C ALA A 32 -13.86 3.26 8.65
N ASN A 33 -13.55 3.70 7.42
CA ASN A 33 -13.80 5.04 6.90
C ASN A 33 -14.86 4.98 5.78
N PRO A 34 -16.14 5.24 6.09
CA PRO A 34 -17.17 5.37 5.05
C PRO A 34 -16.84 6.53 4.11
N GLY A 35 -17.18 6.38 2.83
CA GLY A 35 -16.91 7.39 1.78
C GLY A 35 -15.48 7.36 1.24
N PHE A 36 -14.74 6.27 1.46
CA PHE A 36 -13.42 6.06 0.90
C PHE A 36 -13.34 4.75 0.13
N ARG A 37 -12.66 4.81 -1.02
CA ARG A 37 -12.24 3.64 -1.80
C ARG A 37 -10.76 3.36 -1.56
N LYS A 38 -10.39 2.07 -1.49
CA LYS A 38 -9.04 1.61 -1.18
C LYS A 38 -8.39 0.92 -2.37
N ILE A 39 -7.10 1.17 -2.56
CA ILE A 39 -6.22 0.48 -3.50
C ILE A 39 -5.10 -0.14 -2.69
N PHE A 40 -4.85 -1.43 -2.88
CA PHE A 40 -3.92 -2.19 -2.05
C PHE A 40 -2.65 -2.57 -2.82
N PHE A 41 -1.54 -2.59 -2.07
CA PHE A 41 -0.22 -3.01 -2.52
C PHE A 41 0.40 -3.94 -1.49
N ALA A 42 1.16 -4.93 -1.95
CA ALA A 42 1.88 -5.85 -1.09
C ALA A 42 3.39 -5.68 -1.22
N ALA A 43 4.06 -5.48 -0.09
CA ALA A 43 5.50 -5.68 0.04
C ALA A 43 5.76 -7.06 0.63
N SER A 44 6.76 -7.78 0.13
CA SER A 44 7.09 -9.14 0.61
C SER A 44 8.55 -9.25 1.00
N CYS A 45 8.81 -10.02 2.05
CA CYS A 45 10.14 -10.41 2.49
C CYS A 45 10.42 -11.87 2.10
N VAL A 46 11.70 -12.23 2.02
CA VAL A 46 12.15 -13.62 1.78
C VAL A 46 11.79 -14.58 2.92
N CYS A 47 11.49 -14.06 4.12
CA CYS A 47 10.94 -14.85 5.23
C CYS A 47 9.43 -15.07 5.14
N GLU A 48 8.83 -14.87 3.96
CA GLU A 48 7.41 -15.05 3.64
C GLU A 48 6.45 -14.04 4.31
N THR A 49 6.95 -13.20 5.22
CA THR A 49 6.17 -12.10 5.79
C THR A 49 5.87 -11.06 4.72
N SER A 50 4.62 -10.61 4.65
CA SER A 50 4.19 -9.56 3.75
C SER A 50 3.51 -8.43 4.50
N ALA A 51 3.79 -7.19 4.10
CA ALA A 51 3.07 -6.01 4.54
C ALA A 51 2.04 -5.61 3.49
N LEU A 52 0.84 -5.25 3.97
CA LEU A 52 -0.21 -4.68 3.15
C LEU A 52 -0.22 -3.16 3.31
N LEU A 53 -0.03 -2.45 2.21
CA LEU A 53 -0.15 -1.00 2.14
C LEU A 53 -1.45 -0.65 1.40
N SER A 54 -2.11 0.43 1.81
CA SER A 54 -3.32 0.91 1.14
C SER A 54 -3.26 2.40 0.87
N VAL A 55 -3.67 2.79 -0.33
CA VAL A 55 -4.03 4.16 -0.67
C VAL A 55 -5.54 4.30 -0.49
N GLU A 56 -5.96 5.25 0.34
CA GLU A 56 -7.37 5.59 0.54
C GLU A 56 -7.69 6.87 -0.21
N ILE A 57 -8.78 6.86 -0.97
CA ILE A 57 -9.23 7.98 -1.79
C ILE A 57 -10.66 8.29 -1.36
N SER A 58 -10.91 9.52 -0.96
CA SER A 58 -12.27 9.96 -0.64
C SER A 58 -13.11 9.99 -1.92
N ASP A 59 -14.38 9.59 -1.81
CA ASP A 59 -15.31 9.52 -2.94
C ASP A 59 -15.69 10.92 -3.48
N ASP A 60 -15.40 11.98 -2.73
CA ASP A 60 -15.62 13.38 -3.12
C ASP A 60 -14.47 13.99 -3.93
N LYS A 61 -13.37 13.26 -4.15
CA LYS A 61 -12.19 13.75 -4.87
C LYS A 61 -12.37 13.64 -6.38
N ASP A 62 -12.07 14.73 -7.08
CA ASP A 62 -12.06 14.74 -8.54
C ASP A 62 -10.76 14.16 -9.13
N ASP A 63 -10.78 13.91 -10.43
CA ASP A 63 -9.66 13.29 -11.14
C ASP A 63 -8.39 14.16 -11.15
N HIS A 64 -8.53 15.49 -11.13
CA HIS A 64 -7.38 16.40 -11.09
C HIS A 64 -6.73 16.41 -9.70
N GLU A 65 -7.53 16.44 -8.63
CA GLU A 65 -7.05 16.29 -7.26
C GLU A 65 -6.33 14.95 -7.05
N ILE A 66 -6.88 13.87 -7.62
CA ILE A 66 -6.26 12.55 -7.54
C ILE A 66 -4.91 12.54 -8.25
N ILE A 67 -4.83 13.00 -9.51
CA ILE A 67 -3.59 13.03 -10.30
C ILE A 67 -2.53 13.89 -9.59
N ALA A 68 -2.92 15.06 -9.09
CA ALA A 68 -2.00 15.96 -8.38
C ALA A 68 -1.40 15.34 -7.11
N ALA A 69 -2.10 14.38 -6.48
CA ALA A 69 -1.63 13.70 -5.29
C ALA A 69 -0.68 12.53 -5.58
N ILE A 70 -0.70 11.94 -6.79
CA ILE A 70 0.02 10.69 -7.13
C ILE A 70 1.51 10.75 -6.75
N PRO A 71 2.29 11.77 -7.13
CA PRO A 71 3.72 11.78 -6.83
C PRO A 71 4.01 11.69 -5.32
N SER A 72 3.21 12.37 -4.51
CA SER A 72 3.34 12.35 -3.05
C SER A 72 2.91 11.01 -2.43
N LEU A 73 1.95 10.32 -3.05
CA LEU A 73 1.49 9.00 -2.62
C LEU A 73 2.54 7.94 -2.96
N VAL A 74 3.12 8.01 -4.15
CA VAL A 74 4.22 7.17 -4.61
C VAL A 74 5.40 7.28 -3.64
N GLU A 75 5.88 8.50 -3.36
CA GLU A 75 6.99 8.72 -2.42
C GLU A 75 6.73 8.08 -1.04
N ARG A 76 5.49 8.17 -0.54
CA ARG A 76 5.09 7.57 0.74
C ARG A 76 5.08 6.04 0.67
N LEU A 77 4.54 5.46 -0.39
CA LEU A 77 4.50 4.01 -0.59
C LEU A 77 5.91 3.43 -0.69
N GLU A 78 6.79 4.04 -1.48
CA GLU A 78 8.19 3.62 -1.60
C GLU A 78 8.92 3.69 -0.26
N ARG A 79 8.73 4.79 0.49
CA ARG A 79 9.32 4.93 1.82
C ARG A 79 8.83 3.86 2.79
N GLN A 80 7.54 3.52 2.76
CA GLN A 80 6.96 2.46 3.57
C GLN A 80 7.50 1.08 3.19
N GLU A 81 7.65 0.80 1.89
CA GLU A 81 8.25 -0.44 1.40
C GLU A 81 9.71 -0.56 1.87
N ARG A 82 10.51 0.49 1.68
CA ARG A 82 11.91 0.53 2.13
C ARG A 82 12.02 0.34 3.63
N ALA A 83 11.18 1.01 4.42
CA ALA A 83 11.14 0.83 5.86
C ALA A 83 10.82 -0.62 6.26
N PHE A 84 9.84 -1.25 5.60
CA PHE A 84 9.51 -2.66 5.82
C PHE A 84 10.69 -3.60 5.46
N LYS A 85 11.35 -3.37 4.33
CA LYS A 85 12.50 -4.17 3.87
C LYS A 85 13.75 -4.02 4.73
N MET A 86 13.92 -2.89 5.41
CA MET A 86 15.06 -2.67 6.32
C MET A 86 14.92 -3.39 7.67
N MET A 87 13.72 -3.89 8.00
CA MET A 87 13.53 -4.71 9.20
C MET A 87 14.12 -6.10 9.00
N ASP A 88 14.69 -6.68 10.06
CA ASP A 88 15.14 -8.06 10.04
C ASP A 88 13.96 -9.06 10.11
N CYS A 89 14.24 -10.30 9.74
CA CYS A 89 13.24 -11.36 9.74
C CYS A 89 12.73 -11.67 11.16
N GLU A 90 13.50 -11.38 12.20
CA GLU A 90 13.04 -11.53 13.60
C GLU A 90 11.92 -10.52 13.90
N THR A 91 12.10 -9.27 13.50
CA THR A 91 11.09 -8.21 13.63
C THR A 91 9.85 -8.53 12.82
N HIS A 92 10.00 -8.97 11.57
CA HIS A 92 8.88 -9.45 10.74
C HIS A 92 8.09 -10.57 11.43
N SER A 93 8.78 -11.56 12.01
CA SER A 93 8.11 -12.65 12.73
C SER A 93 7.30 -12.16 13.93
N LYS A 94 7.81 -11.18 14.68
CA LYS A 94 7.09 -10.57 15.80
C LYS A 94 5.84 -9.83 15.35
N MET A 95 5.89 -9.11 14.22
CA MET A 95 4.72 -8.44 13.65
C MET A 95 3.64 -9.44 13.23
N MET A 96 4.03 -10.57 12.63
CA MET A 96 3.10 -11.61 12.20
C MET A 96 2.35 -12.26 13.37
N LYS A 97 3.06 -12.52 14.49
CA LYS A 97 2.47 -13.15 15.68
C LYS A 97 1.55 -12.22 16.48
N GLY A 98 1.62 -10.91 16.21
CA GLY A 98 0.97 -9.89 17.05
C GLY A 98 1.65 -9.75 18.41
N PHE A 99 1.32 -8.68 19.14
CA PHE A 99 1.71 -8.55 20.54
C PHE A 99 0.90 -9.56 21.37
N SER A 100 1.45 -10.74 21.64
CA SER A 100 1.02 -11.57 22.76
C SER A 100 1.54 -10.92 24.05
N ARG A 101 0.64 -10.33 24.85
CA ARG A 101 0.94 -10.05 26.26
C ARG A 101 1.06 -11.40 26.96
N ASP A 102 2.28 -11.76 27.36
CA ASP A 102 2.49 -12.75 28.42
C ASP A 102 2.02 -12.18 29.77
#